data_AF-A0A4Q3YUF5-F1
#
_entry.id   AF-A0A4Q3YUF5-F1
#
_cell.length_a   1.000
_cell.length_b   1.000
_cell.length_c   1.000
_cell.angle_alpha   90.00
_cell.angle_beta   90.00
_cell.angle_gamma   90.00
#
_symmetry.space_group_name_H-M   'P 1'
#
loop_
_entity.id
_entity.type
_entity.pdbx_description
1 polymer ?
#
loop_
_entity_poly.entity_id
_entity_poly.type
_entity_poly.pdbx_seq_one_letter_code
_entity_poly.pdbx_strand_id
1 'polypeptide(L)' 'MPAERQTGRVEDYTDAFLATLGLILFMALWCIGALFGFLWVIATALAFDRIRLLIARRRPG' A
#
# COMPACT_ATOMS: atom_id res chain seq x y z
N MET A 1 48.39 -0.61 -16.32
CA MET A 1 47.59 0.63 -16.20
C MET A 1 47.46 0.97 -14.73
N PRO A 2 48.00 2.09 -14.24
CA PRO A 2 47.93 2.42 -12.84
C PRO A 2 46.50 2.83 -12.49
N ALA A 3 45.91 2.14 -11.51
CA ALA A 3 44.62 2.50 -10.94
C ALA A 3 44.81 3.77 -10.11
N GLU A 4 44.57 4.92 -10.73
CA GLU A 4 44.53 6.21 -10.07
C GLU A 4 43.38 6.19 -9.05
N ARG A 5 43.72 5.93 -7.79
CA ARG A 5 42.77 6.02 -6.67
C ARG A 5 42.37 7.48 -6.52
N GLN A 6 41.20 7.84 -7.03
CA GLN A 6 40.55 9.14 -6.82
C GLN A 6 40.26 9.36 -5.32
N THR A 7 41.29 9.71 -4.56
CA THR A 7 41.29 9.96 -3.11
C THR A 7 40.79 11.38 -2.83
N GLY A 8 39.57 11.69 -3.30
CA GLY A 8 38.99 13.03 -3.10
C GLY A 8 37.59 13.26 -3.67
N ARG A 9 36.96 12.27 -4.32
CA ARG A 9 35.58 12.40 -4.79
C ARG A 9 34.64 11.84 -3.73
N VAL A 10 33.84 12.73 -3.13
CA VAL A 10 32.76 12.37 -2.19
C VAL A 10 31.85 11.33 -2.87
N GLU A 11 31.52 10.27 -2.15
CA GLU A 11 30.61 9.23 -2.64
C GLU A 11 29.24 9.83 -2.94
N ASP A 12 28.75 9.61 -4.15
CA ASP A 12 27.43 10.08 -4.57
C ASP A 12 26.37 9.07 -4.11
N TYR A 13 25.67 9.42 -3.03
CA TYR A 13 24.59 8.61 -2.47
C TYR A 13 23.21 8.97 -3.05
N THR A 14 23.15 9.88 -4.01
CA THR A 14 21.88 10.39 -4.55
C THR A 14 21.04 9.27 -5.15
N ASP A 15 21.66 8.36 -5.90
CA ASP A 15 20.95 7.21 -6.48
C ASP A 15 20.40 6.25 -5.41
N ALA A 16 21.16 5.96 -4.37
CA ALA A 16 20.71 5.12 -3.26
C ALA A 16 19.56 5.78 -2.49
N PHE A 17 19.64 7.10 -2.29
CA PHE A 17 18.58 7.89 -1.67
C PHE A 17 17.30 7.90 -2.53
N LEU A 18 17.41 8.16 -3.83
CA LEU A 18 16.25 8.16 -4.74
C LEU A 18 15.60 6.77 -4.83
N ALA A 19 16.39 5.71 -4.88
CA ALA A 19 15.88 4.34 -4.90
C ALA A 19 15.10 4.00 -3.62
N THR A 20 15.65 4.32 -2.46
CA THR A 20 14.99 4.07 -1.17
C THR A 20 13.76 4.97 -0.98
N LEU A 21 13.83 6.24 -1.38
CA LEU A 21 12.68 7.16 -1.39
C LEU A 21 11.54 6.62 -2.26
N GLY A 22 11.85 6.17 -3.48
CA GLY A 22 10.87 5.58 -4.39
C GLY A 22 10.22 4.32 -3.80
N LEU A 23 11.02 3.45 -3.17
CA LEU A 23 10.53 2.25 -2.51
C LEU A 23 9.59 2.57 -1.35
N ILE A 24 9.94 3.56 -0.52
CA ILE A 24 9.10 4.00 0.61
C ILE A 24 7.77 4.55 0.09
N LEU A 25 7.81 5.41 -0.93
CA LEU A 25 6.60 5.99 -1.52
C LEU A 25 5.70 4.91 -2.13
N PHE A 26 6.29 3.95 -2.84
CA PHE A 26 5.56 2.81 -3.40
C PHE A 26 4.90 1.96 -2.32
N MET A 27 5.64 1.61 -1.26
CA MET A 27 5.08 0.81 -0.16
C MET A 27 3.98 1.56 0.60
N ALA A 28 4.13 2.88 0.80
CA ALA A 28 3.10 3.70 1.43
C ALA A 28 1.80 3.71 0.59
N LEU A 29 1.90 3.92 -0.72
CA LEU A 29 0.76 3.85 -1.63
C LEU A 29 0.11 2.47 -1.63
N TRP A 30 0.92 1.41 -1.62
CA TRP A 30 0.43 0.04 -1.54
C TRP A 30 -0.33 -0.23 -0.23
N CYS A 31 0.20 0.23 0.91
CA CYS A 31 -0.47 0.13 2.21
C CYS A 31 -1.82 0.86 2.22
N ILE A 32 -1.90 2.05 1.62
CA ILE A 32 -3.16 2.77 1.49
C ILE A 32 -4.16 1.94 0.66
N GLY A 33 -3.73 1.40 -0.47
CA GLY A 33 -4.57 0.51 -1.29
C GLY A 33 -5.07 -0.72 -0.52
N ALA A 34 -4.19 -1.37 0.24
CA ALA A 34 -4.56 -2.51 1.08
C ALA A 34 -5.58 -2.14 2.16
N LEU A 35 -5.43 -0.97 2.79
CA LEU A 35 -6.38 -0.47 3.79
C LEU A 35 -7.75 -0.18 3.18
N PHE A 36 -7.80 0.44 1.99
CA PHE A 36 -9.05 0.64 1.26
C PHE A 36 -9.69 -0.68 0.87
N GLY A 37 -8.90 -1.67 0.42
CA GLY A 37 -9.39 -3.03 0.15
C GLY A 37 -10.02 -3.68 1.39
N PHE A 38 -9.39 -3.54 2.56
CA PHE A 38 -9.94 -4.04 3.81
C PHE A 38 -11.24 -3.34 4.21
N LEU A 39 -11.29 -2.00 4.13
CA LEU A 39 -12.50 -1.23 4.38
C LEU A 39 -13.64 -1.61 3.43
N TRP A 40 -13.31 -1.86 2.16
CA TRP A 40 -14.26 -2.32 1.16
C TRP A 40 -14.88 -3.67 1.52
N VAL A 41 -14.07 -4.60 2.02
CA VAL A 41 -14.55 -5.91 2.50
C VAL A 41 -15.50 -5.74 3.68
N ILE A 42 -15.16 -4.88 4.67
CA ILE A 42 -16.05 -4.61 5.82
C ILE A 42 -17.38 -4.02 5.33
N ALA A 43 -17.32 -3.00 4.47
CA ALA A 43 -18.52 -2.36 3.93
C ALA A 43 -19.41 -3.37 3.21
N THR A 44 -18.81 -4.26 2.42
CA THR A 44 -19.50 -5.34 1.70
C THR A 44 -20.14 -6.32 2.68
N ALA A 45 -19.42 -6.76 3.71
CA ALA A 45 -19.95 -7.66 4.73
C ALA A 45 -21.17 -7.05 5.46
N LEU A 46 -21.07 -5.77 5.83
CA LEU A 46 -22.19 -5.04 6.45
C LEU A 46 -23.39 -4.91 5.51
N ALA A 47 -23.16 -4.65 4.22
CA ALA A 47 -24.22 -4.60 3.22
C ALA A 47 -24.94 -5.96 3.09
N PHE A 48 -24.19 -7.07 3.06
CA PHE A 48 -24.76 -8.42 3.03
C PHE A 48 -25.57 -8.73 4.30
N ASP A 49 -25.07 -8.34 5.47
CA ASP A 49 -25.79 -8.52 6.74
C ASP A 49 -27.12 -7.76 6.74
N ARG A 50 -27.11 -6.50 6.28
CA ARG A 50 -28.34 -5.69 6.12
C ARG A 50 -29.32 -6.31 5.12
N ILE A 51 -28.83 -6.84 4.00
CA ILE A 51 -29.68 -7.52 3.01
C ILE A 51 -30.33 -8.75 3.63
N ARG A 52 -29.58 -9.56 4.40
CA ARG A 52 -30.16 -10.73 5.11
C ARG A 52 -31.27 -10.32 6.07
N LEU A 53 -31.06 -9.28 6.88
CA LEU A 53 -32.07 -8.78 7.81
C LEU A 53 -33.32 -8.25 7.09
N LEU A 54 -33.16 -7.58 5.95
CA LEU A 54 -34.28 -7.11 5.12
C LEU A 54 -35.08 -8.27 4.52
N ILE A 55 -34.41 -9.33 4.07
CA ILE A 55 -35.06 -10.55 3.55
C ILE A 55 -35.79 -11.29 4.67
N ALA A 56 -35.17 -11.42 5.85
CA ALA A 56 -35.81 -12.03 7.02
C ALA A 56 -37.06 -11.28 7.46
N ARG A 57 -37.03 -9.93 7.44
CA ARG A 57 -38.21 -9.09 7.70
C ARG A 57 -39.32 -9.22 6.66
N ARG A 58 -39.01 -9.62 5.42
CA ARG A 58 -40.00 -9.79 4.33
C ARG A 58 -40.65 -11.18 4.30
N ARG A 59 -40.26 -12.11 5.16
CA ARG A 59 -41.03 -13.34 5.40
C ARG A 59 -41.87 -13.15 6.67
N PRO A 60 -43.11 -12.61 6.57
CA PRO A 60 -44.10 -12.88 7.59
C PRO A 60 -44.41 -14.38 7.48
N GLY A 61 -44.02 -15.16 8.50
CA GLY A 61 -44.63 -16.46 8.75
C GLY A 61 -46.07 -16.27 9.20
#